data_AF-A0A943SNP1-F1
#
_entry.id   AF-A0A943SNP1-F1
#
_cell.length_a   1.000
_cell.length_b   1.000
_cell.length_c   1.000
_cell.angle_alpha   90.00
_cell.angle_beta   90.00
_cell.angle_gamma   90.00
#
_symmetry.space_group_name_H-M   'P 1'
#
loop_
_entity.id
_entity.type
_entity.pdbx_description
1 polymer ?
#
loop_
_entity_poly.entity_id
_entity_poly.type
_entity_poly.pdbx_seq_one_letter_code
_entity_poly.pdbx_strand_id
1 'polypeptide(L)'
;MFLGVNLFSLTVTHADQYASATRTNSERSVAIKGARGTIMDSSGVPLAYDVGSYNVAFYRDPANNASSDRANYTRILMNAIEVIESHGGSTIDTFLIRKNEQGVFEYDLDGLTEEQRQKRIENWCANMQITDPSASPEQLYYEMRTRFRIPEDLGYEQAVKLLSIWQEVQNMMYKSYIPVTIAYNVDFETVSELETRAVELEGIQIEQSYTRVYPKKSTAAHIIGYLGRITDLDELAEKEAQGYSAEDLVGKVGIEATMEQYLSGATQEKQGKRTLELDSSGSVIGQTGYEAPKQGDSVVLTIDLKLQELVERELEANIKQDYQEQLQMYQEGRADVGNKEGYDSKLAKRSKKEIDFIKSGAAIVMEVKTGRVLALASYPNYDLNLFTGG
;
A
#
# COMPACT_ATOMS: atom_id res chain seq x y z
N MET A 1 -63.12 -25.05 17.27
CA MET A 1 -63.09 -24.41 15.94
C MET A 1 -62.56 -22.96 16.00
N PHE A 2 -61.62 -22.63 16.91
CA PHE A 2 -61.03 -21.28 16.99
C PHE A 2 -59.49 -21.29 16.91
N LEU A 3 -58.84 -22.40 17.26
CA LEU A 3 -57.38 -22.57 17.11
C LEU A 3 -56.94 -22.80 15.65
N GLY A 4 -57.73 -23.53 14.86
CA GLY A 4 -57.38 -23.82 13.45
C GLY A 4 -57.47 -22.61 12.50
N VAL A 5 -58.35 -21.66 12.79
CA VAL A 5 -58.53 -20.43 11.97
C VAL A 5 -57.40 -19.42 12.26
N ASN A 6 -56.99 -19.28 13.53
CA ASN A 6 -55.85 -18.42 13.89
C ASN A 6 -54.51 -18.99 13.39
N LEU A 7 -54.34 -20.32 13.36
CA LEU A 7 -53.12 -20.91 12.80
C LEU A 7 -53.06 -20.75 11.27
N PHE A 8 -54.19 -20.86 10.58
CA PHE A 8 -54.28 -20.64 9.13
C PHE A 8 -54.07 -19.16 8.76
N SER A 9 -54.58 -18.21 9.54
CA SER A 9 -54.30 -16.78 9.30
C SER A 9 -52.85 -16.40 9.59
N LEU A 10 -52.17 -17.07 10.52
CA LEU A 10 -50.74 -16.85 10.77
C LEU A 10 -49.85 -17.46 9.68
N THR A 11 -50.24 -18.61 9.13
CA THR A 11 -49.40 -19.38 8.19
C THR A 11 -49.70 -19.10 6.72
N VAL A 12 -50.89 -18.61 6.37
CA VAL A 12 -51.32 -18.45 4.96
C VAL A 12 -51.60 -16.99 4.59
N THR A 13 -52.22 -16.19 5.46
CA THR A 13 -52.57 -14.80 5.11
C THR A 13 -51.48 -13.77 5.45
N HIS A 14 -50.54 -14.10 6.32
CA HIS A 14 -49.40 -13.23 6.68
C HIS A 14 -48.04 -13.82 6.28
N ALA A 15 -48.00 -14.91 5.52
CA ALA A 15 -46.75 -15.55 5.10
C ALA A 15 -45.81 -14.57 4.39
N ASP A 16 -46.36 -13.72 3.50
CA ASP A 16 -45.58 -12.70 2.78
C ASP A 16 -45.13 -11.56 3.69
N GLN A 17 -45.96 -11.15 4.67
CA GLN A 17 -45.60 -10.13 5.66
C GLN A 17 -44.53 -10.62 6.65
N TYR A 18 -44.60 -11.88 7.09
CA TYR A 18 -43.57 -12.50 7.93
C TYR A 18 -42.30 -12.84 7.14
N ALA A 19 -42.40 -13.23 5.87
CA ALA A 19 -41.24 -13.41 5.00
C ALA A 19 -40.48 -12.09 4.77
N SER A 20 -41.19 -10.96 4.63
CA SER A 20 -40.57 -9.63 4.55
C SER A 20 -40.07 -9.09 5.89
N ALA A 21 -40.66 -9.52 7.02
CA ALA A 21 -40.27 -9.06 8.36
C ALA A 21 -39.12 -9.87 9.00
N THR A 22 -38.72 -10.99 8.40
CA THR A 22 -37.62 -11.84 8.92
C THR A 22 -36.27 -11.53 8.29
N ARG A 23 -36.23 -10.76 7.20
CA ARG A 23 -34.99 -10.29 6.58
C ARG A 23 -34.67 -8.90 7.09
N THR A 24 -34.00 -8.83 8.23
CA THR A 24 -33.32 -7.60 8.65
C THR A 24 -32.13 -7.39 7.74
N ASN A 25 -32.38 -6.90 6.52
CA ASN A 25 -31.32 -6.53 5.61
C ASN A 25 -30.77 -5.17 6.05
N SER A 26 -29.46 -5.02 6.00
CA SER A 26 -28.81 -3.75 6.33
C SER A 26 -27.99 -3.27 5.16
N GLU A 27 -28.11 -1.98 4.84
CA GLU A 27 -27.28 -1.38 3.79
C GLU A 27 -25.94 -0.91 4.38
N ARG A 28 -24.86 -1.12 3.63
CA ARG A 28 -23.54 -0.57 3.91
C ARG A 28 -22.98 0.09 2.66
N SER A 29 -22.39 1.26 2.83
CA SER A 29 -21.73 1.97 1.73
C SER A 29 -20.22 1.73 1.80
N VAL A 30 -19.63 1.37 0.66
CA VAL A 30 -18.18 1.21 0.47
C VAL A 30 -17.72 2.28 -0.51
N ALA A 31 -16.69 3.04 -0.13
CA ALA A 31 -16.10 4.06 -0.99
C ALA A 31 -15.40 3.43 -2.20
N ILE A 32 -15.55 4.06 -3.37
CA ILE A 32 -14.83 3.72 -4.59
C ILE A 32 -13.98 4.92 -4.97
N LYS A 33 -12.72 4.70 -5.31
CA LYS A 33 -11.74 5.75 -5.55
C LYS A 33 -11.48 5.89 -7.05
N GLY A 34 -11.37 7.14 -7.50
CA GLY A 34 -11.00 7.44 -8.88
C GLY A 34 -9.48 7.43 -9.06
N ALA A 35 -9.03 7.47 -10.32
CA ALA A 35 -7.62 7.67 -10.63
C ALA A 35 -7.11 8.99 -10.05
N ARG A 36 -5.83 9.02 -9.71
CA ARG A 36 -5.13 10.24 -9.33
C ARG A 36 -4.89 11.13 -10.56
N GLY A 37 -4.77 12.43 -10.32
CA GLY A 37 -4.46 13.42 -11.34
C GLY A 37 -3.06 13.28 -11.92
N THR A 38 -2.86 13.77 -13.14
CA THR A 38 -1.56 13.75 -13.81
C THR A 38 -0.73 14.96 -13.40
N ILE A 39 0.57 14.77 -13.16
CA ILE A 39 1.55 15.85 -13.01
C ILE A 39 2.25 16.02 -14.34
N MET A 40 2.27 17.22 -14.89
CA MET A 40 2.89 17.54 -16.19
C MET A 40 3.91 18.66 -16.06
N ASP A 41 4.89 18.67 -16.96
CA ASP A 41 5.77 19.83 -17.14
C ASP A 41 5.02 20.99 -17.83
N SER A 42 5.70 22.12 -18.00
CA SER A 42 5.12 23.32 -18.62
C SER A 42 4.72 23.15 -20.10
N SER A 43 5.18 22.10 -20.76
CA SER A 43 4.84 21.75 -22.15
C SER A 43 3.74 20.68 -22.26
N GLY A 44 3.26 20.16 -21.13
CA GLY A 44 2.24 19.11 -21.07
C GLY A 44 2.80 17.68 -21.12
N VAL A 45 4.12 17.50 -20.97
CA VAL A 45 4.73 16.17 -20.89
C VAL A 45 4.45 15.58 -19.51
N PRO A 46 3.86 14.37 -19.42
CA PRO A 46 3.56 13.74 -18.14
C PRO A 46 4.84 13.35 -17.40
N LEU A 47 4.88 13.72 -16.12
CA LEU A 47 5.94 13.43 -15.16
C LEU A 47 5.50 12.37 -14.14
N ALA A 48 4.20 12.31 -13.84
CA ALA A 48 3.57 11.25 -13.06
C ALA A 48 2.11 11.10 -13.49
N TYR A 49 1.62 9.87 -13.67
CA TYR A 49 0.24 9.60 -14.03
C TYR A 49 -0.18 8.22 -13.55
N ASP A 50 -1.49 7.98 -13.53
CA ASP A 50 -2.05 6.68 -13.18
C ASP A 50 -2.35 5.87 -14.43
N VAL A 51 -2.05 4.58 -14.38
CA VAL A 51 -2.45 3.60 -15.39
C VAL A 51 -3.43 2.62 -14.73
N GLY A 52 -4.49 2.25 -15.45
CA GLY A 52 -5.43 1.24 -14.98
C GLY A 52 -4.71 -0.09 -14.75
N SER A 53 -4.95 -0.69 -13.59
CA SER A 53 -4.38 -1.96 -13.17
C SER A 53 -5.45 -2.84 -12.55
N TYR A 54 -5.09 -4.11 -12.32
CA TYR A 54 -5.99 -5.07 -11.70
C TYR A 54 -5.40 -5.56 -10.39
N ASN A 55 -6.23 -5.62 -9.36
CA ASN A 55 -5.90 -6.24 -8.09
C ASN A 55 -6.70 -7.53 -7.96
N VAL A 56 -6.12 -8.52 -7.28
CA VAL A 56 -6.84 -9.71 -6.87
C VAL A 56 -7.27 -9.52 -5.43
N ALA A 57 -8.57 -9.67 -5.17
CA ALA A 57 -9.15 -9.58 -3.84
C ALA A 57 -9.80 -10.90 -3.44
N PHE A 58 -9.85 -11.15 -2.14
CA PHE A 58 -10.47 -12.32 -1.54
C PHE A 58 -11.64 -11.89 -0.66
N TYR A 59 -12.84 -12.30 -1.05
CA TYR A 59 -14.05 -12.21 -0.25
C TYR A 59 -14.28 -13.52 0.48
N ARG A 60 -14.33 -13.45 1.81
CA ARG A 60 -14.71 -14.56 2.66
C ARG A 60 -16.14 -14.34 3.15
N ASP A 61 -17.06 -15.23 2.74
CA ASP A 61 -18.43 -15.18 3.24
C ASP A 61 -18.46 -15.36 4.77
N PRO A 62 -18.97 -14.38 5.54
CA PRO A 62 -19.03 -14.46 7.00
C PRO A 62 -20.03 -15.50 7.50
N ALA A 63 -20.90 -16.07 6.67
CA ALA A 63 -21.73 -17.23 7.04
C ALA A 63 -20.90 -18.53 7.12
N ASN A 64 -19.80 -18.63 6.36
CA ASN A 64 -18.98 -19.83 6.22
C ASN A 64 -17.82 -19.83 7.24
N ASN A 65 -18.11 -20.27 8.47
CA ASN A 65 -17.17 -20.27 9.60
C ASN A 65 -16.66 -21.65 10.03
N ALA A 66 -17.18 -22.74 9.45
CA ALA A 66 -16.84 -24.07 9.91
C ALA A 66 -15.37 -24.40 9.61
N SER A 67 -14.85 -25.40 10.32
CA SER A 67 -13.49 -25.91 10.09
C SER A 67 -13.31 -26.42 8.65
N SER A 68 -14.34 -27.00 8.04
CA SER A 68 -14.34 -27.42 6.64
C SER A 68 -14.22 -26.24 5.69
N ASP A 69 -14.93 -25.15 5.98
CA ASP A 69 -14.97 -23.96 5.12
C ASP A 69 -13.61 -23.28 5.10
N ARG A 70 -12.95 -23.16 6.26
CA ARG A 70 -11.58 -22.64 6.36
C ARG A 70 -10.60 -23.50 5.56
N ALA A 71 -10.72 -24.82 5.62
CA ALA A 71 -9.88 -25.71 4.82
C ALA A 71 -10.13 -25.52 3.32
N ASN A 72 -11.39 -25.33 2.90
CA ASN A 72 -11.74 -25.05 1.51
C ASN A 72 -11.17 -23.70 1.05
N TYR A 73 -11.35 -22.63 1.82
CA TYR A 73 -10.78 -21.32 1.50
C TYR A 73 -9.26 -21.35 1.45
N THR A 74 -8.60 -22.04 2.38
CA THR A 74 -7.13 -22.19 2.33
C THR A 74 -6.67 -22.91 1.07
N ARG A 75 -7.38 -23.95 0.62
CA ARG A 75 -7.11 -24.60 -0.66
C ARG A 75 -7.32 -23.65 -1.85
N ILE A 76 -8.40 -22.85 -1.85
CA ILE A 76 -8.68 -21.86 -2.88
C ILE A 76 -7.57 -20.80 -2.94
N LEU A 77 -7.15 -20.29 -1.79
CA LEU A 77 -6.07 -19.32 -1.69
C LEU A 77 -4.75 -19.89 -2.18
N MET A 78 -4.43 -21.16 -1.88
CA MET A 78 -3.25 -21.84 -2.43
C MET A 78 -3.28 -21.85 -3.97
N ASN A 79 -4.41 -22.24 -4.56
CA ASN A 79 -4.56 -22.27 -6.02
C ASN A 79 -4.48 -20.86 -6.63
N ALA A 80 -5.05 -19.84 -5.97
CA ALA A 80 -4.97 -18.46 -6.43
C ALA A 80 -3.54 -17.92 -6.37
N ILE A 81 -2.81 -18.18 -5.29
CA ILE A 81 -1.39 -17.81 -5.14
C ILE A 81 -0.56 -18.45 -6.26
N GLU A 82 -0.79 -19.73 -6.56
CA GLU A 82 -0.09 -20.43 -7.66
C GLU A 82 -0.31 -19.74 -9.01
N VAL A 83 -1.55 -19.38 -9.35
CA VAL A 83 -1.86 -18.68 -10.60
C VAL A 83 -1.16 -17.32 -10.66
N ILE A 84 -1.22 -16.53 -9.58
CA ILE A 84 -0.59 -15.22 -9.49
C ILE A 84 0.92 -15.32 -9.69
N GLU A 85 1.57 -16.27 -9.00
CA GLU A 85 3.03 -16.44 -9.05
C GLU A 85 3.51 -17.03 -10.37
N SER A 86 2.71 -17.88 -11.01
CA SER A 86 3.05 -18.47 -12.32
C SER A 86 3.18 -17.41 -13.43
N HIS A 87 2.52 -16.26 -13.28
CA HIS A 87 2.60 -15.10 -14.16
C HIS A 87 3.54 -14.00 -13.64
N GLY A 88 4.30 -14.27 -12.57
CA GLY A 88 5.28 -13.33 -12.01
C GLY A 88 4.70 -12.27 -11.07
N GLY A 89 3.43 -12.37 -10.71
CA GLY A 89 2.83 -11.58 -9.65
C GLY A 89 3.27 -12.03 -8.25
N SER A 90 3.03 -11.19 -7.25
CA SER A 90 3.29 -11.49 -5.84
C SER A 90 2.07 -11.18 -4.99
N THR A 91 1.84 -11.97 -3.96
CA THR A 91 0.80 -11.69 -2.98
C THR A 91 1.31 -10.81 -1.85
N ILE A 92 0.39 -10.28 -1.06
CA ILE A 92 0.69 -9.55 0.17
C ILE A 92 1.55 -10.39 1.13
N ASP A 93 2.41 -9.68 1.85
CA ASP A 93 3.34 -10.23 2.83
C ASP A 93 3.32 -9.37 4.09
N THR A 94 2.18 -9.39 4.78
CA THR A 94 1.87 -8.53 5.93
C THR A 94 1.91 -9.27 7.26
N PHE A 95 2.14 -10.58 7.26
CA PHE A 95 2.10 -11.38 8.47
C PHE A 95 3.17 -10.94 9.47
N LEU A 96 2.77 -10.68 10.72
CA LEU A 96 3.63 -10.06 11.72
C LEU A 96 4.83 -10.92 12.14
N ILE A 97 4.74 -12.25 12.04
CA ILE A 97 5.81 -13.15 12.51
C ILE A 97 6.65 -13.61 11.31
N ARG A 98 7.96 -13.34 11.37
CA ARG A 98 8.93 -13.70 10.33
C ARG A 98 10.04 -14.60 10.88
N LYS A 99 10.73 -15.27 9.96
CA LYS A 99 11.90 -16.10 10.23
C LYS A 99 13.14 -15.32 9.81
N ASN A 100 14.04 -15.04 10.76
CA ASN A 100 15.28 -14.30 10.48
C ASN A 100 16.32 -15.18 9.75
N GLU A 101 17.47 -14.60 9.40
CA GLU A 101 18.56 -15.30 8.69
C GLU A 101 19.08 -16.55 9.42
N GLN A 102 18.96 -16.59 10.75
CA GLN A 102 19.38 -17.73 11.59
C GLN A 102 18.29 -18.80 11.71
N GLY A 103 17.12 -18.56 11.12
CA GLY A 103 16.01 -19.46 11.13
C GLY A 103 15.13 -19.37 12.38
N VAL A 104 15.24 -18.30 13.17
CA VAL A 104 14.46 -18.09 14.40
C VAL A 104 13.24 -17.24 14.08
N PHE A 105 12.09 -17.60 14.67
CA PHE A 105 10.85 -16.81 14.53
C PHE A 105 10.87 -15.59 15.44
N GLU A 106 10.61 -14.42 14.86
CA GLU A 106 10.54 -13.14 15.56
C GLU A 106 9.40 -12.27 15.00
N TYR A 107 9.00 -11.23 15.74
CA TYR A 107 8.03 -10.25 15.26
C TYR A 107 8.73 -9.22 14.36
N ASP A 108 8.18 -9.00 13.17
CA ASP A 108 8.60 -7.96 12.24
C ASP A 108 8.08 -6.59 12.74
N LEU A 109 8.95 -5.85 13.42
CA LEU A 109 8.62 -4.60 14.12
C LEU A 109 9.71 -3.53 13.89
N ASP A 110 10.35 -3.57 12.73
CA ASP A 110 11.47 -2.67 12.41
C ASP A 110 11.09 -1.19 12.52
N GLY A 111 12.02 -0.38 13.04
CA GLY A 111 11.83 1.06 13.21
C GLY A 111 10.96 1.49 14.41
N LEU A 112 10.36 0.57 15.17
CA LEU A 112 9.53 0.89 16.33
C LEU A 112 10.33 0.93 17.65
N THR A 113 9.94 1.85 18.53
CA THR A 113 10.41 1.89 19.93
C THR A 113 9.85 0.72 20.73
N GLU A 114 10.48 0.35 21.84
CA GLU A 114 10.04 -0.80 22.65
C GLU A 114 8.58 -0.69 23.13
N GLU A 115 8.13 0.51 23.48
CA GLU A 115 6.74 0.75 23.87
C GLU A 115 5.76 0.54 22.68
N GLN A 116 6.13 1.01 21.49
CA GLN A 116 5.34 0.81 20.27
C GLN A 116 5.32 -0.66 19.86
N ARG A 117 6.44 -1.38 20.00
CA ARG A 117 6.55 -2.83 19.76
C ARG A 117 5.57 -3.60 20.63
N GLN A 118 5.59 -3.35 21.93
CA GLN A 118 4.70 -4.01 22.88
C GLN A 118 3.22 -3.76 22.55
N LYS A 119 2.84 -2.49 22.33
CA LYS A 119 1.46 -2.12 21.95
C LYS A 119 1.03 -2.77 20.63
N ARG A 120 1.93 -2.84 19.64
CA ARG A 120 1.65 -3.46 18.34
C ARG A 120 1.41 -4.96 18.49
N ILE A 121 2.21 -5.66 19.28
CA ILE A 121 2.03 -7.08 19.58
C ILE A 121 0.71 -7.30 20.34
N GLU A 122 0.42 -6.50 21.37
CA GLU A 122 -0.82 -6.61 22.13
C GLU A 122 -2.06 -6.44 21.24
N ASN A 123 -2.07 -5.41 20.40
CA ASN A 123 -3.15 -5.15 19.45
C ASN A 123 -3.28 -6.28 18.43
N TRP A 124 -2.16 -6.78 17.91
CA TRP A 124 -2.16 -7.89 16.96
C TRP A 124 -2.69 -9.18 17.60
N CYS A 125 -2.22 -9.53 18.80
CA CYS A 125 -2.72 -10.69 19.56
C CYS A 125 -4.22 -10.58 19.84
N ALA A 126 -4.70 -9.39 20.20
CA ALA A 126 -6.13 -9.13 20.41
C ALA A 126 -6.95 -9.33 19.12
N ASN A 127 -6.51 -8.72 18.01
CA ASN A 127 -7.18 -8.84 16.70
C ASN A 127 -7.19 -10.28 16.19
N MET A 128 -6.07 -10.98 16.33
CA MET A 128 -5.94 -12.39 15.96
C MET A 128 -6.58 -13.34 16.98
N GLN A 129 -7.18 -12.84 18.06
CA GLN A 129 -7.83 -13.63 19.11
C GLN A 129 -6.90 -14.73 19.65
N ILE A 130 -5.70 -14.33 20.04
CA ILE A 130 -4.68 -15.23 20.61
C ILE A 130 -5.01 -15.48 22.08
N THR A 131 -5.03 -16.75 22.48
CA THR A 131 -5.45 -17.16 23.83
C THR A 131 -4.32 -17.01 24.84
N ASP A 132 -3.08 -17.23 24.42
CA ASP A 132 -1.88 -17.03 25.24
C ASP A 132 -0.91 -16.05 24.56
N PRO A 133 -1.03 -14.74 24.83
CA PRO A 133 -0.13 -13.73 24.27
C PRO A 133 1.34 -13.87 24.73
N SER A 134 1.62 -14.71 25.74
CA SER A 134 2.97 -14.96 26.24
C SER A 134 3.71 -16.08 25.49
N ALA A 135 3.00 -16.80 24.62
CA ALA A 135 3.58 -17.84 23.78
C ALA A 135 4.67 -17.28 22.84
N SER A 136 5.63 -18.12 22.48
CA SER A 136 6.70 -17.71 21.57
C SER A 136 6.16 -17.45 20.16
N PRO A 137 6.81 -16.58 19.35
CA PRO A 137 6.40 -16.35 17.96
C PRO A 137 6.29 -17.64 17.13
N GLU A 138 7.17 -18.61 17.38
CA GLU A 138 7.10 -19.92 16.73
C GLU A 138 5.83 -20.70 17.11
N GLN A 139 5.46 -20.73 18.40
CA GLN A 139 4.24 -21.40 18.85
C GLN A 139 3.00 -20.75 18.22
N LEU A 140 2.95 -19.42 18.18
CA LEU A 140 1.84 -18.68 17.57
C LEU A 140 1.75 -18.91 16.06
N TYR A 141 2.89 -19.01 15.36
CA TYR A 141 2.93 -19.37 13.94
C TYR A 141 2.26 -20.73 13.68
N TYR A 142 2.61 -21.77 14.42
CA TYR A 142 1.99 -23.11 14.26
C TYR A 142 0.54 -23.16 14.74
N GLU A 143 0.18 -22.40 15.79
CA GLU A 143 -1.21 -22.24 16.21
C GLU A 143 -2.07 -21.66 15.08
N MET A 144 -1.58 -20.61 14.42
CA MET A 144 -2.29 -19.97 13.30
C MET A 144 -2.41 -20.90 12.09
N ARG A 145 -1.35 -21.64 11.74
CA ARG A 145 -1.43 -22.67 10.68
C ARG A 145 -2.53 -23.68 10.98
N THR A 146 -2.58 -24.16 12.22
CA THR A 146 -3.61 -25.10 12.67
C THR A 146 -5.00 -24.46 12.54
N ARG A 147 -5.18 -23.25 13.07
CA ARG A 147 -6.47 -22.53 13.10
C ARG A 147 -7.05 -22.29 11.70
N PHE A 148 -6.20 -21.95 10.74
CA PHE A 148 -6.55 -21.68 9.34
C PHE A 148 -6.40 -22.88 8.41
N ARG A 149 -6.12 -24.08 8.96
CA ARG A 149 -6.04 -25.33 8.19
C ARG A 149 -4.99 -25.29 7.07
N ILE A 150 -3.87 -24.63 7.34
CA ILE A 150 -2.71 -24.61 6.45
C ILE A 150 -1.97 -25.96 6.59
N PRO A 151 -1.75 -26.72 5.50
CA PRO A 151 -1.07 -28.01 5.55
C PRO A 151 0.32 -27.91 6.20
N GLU A 152 0.69 -28.87 7.06
CA GLU A 152 1.97 -28.85 7.80
C GLU A 152 3.19 -29.07 6.91
N ASP A 153 3.00 -29.81 5.81
CA ASP A 153 4.01 -30.10 4.78
C ASP A 153 4.28 -28.91 3.84
N LEU A 154 3.45 -27.88 3.89
CA LEU A 154 3.66 -26.66 3.12
C LEU A 154 4.91 -25.91 3.60
N GLY A 155 5.73 -25.46 2.63
CA GLY A 155 6.93 -24.65 2.88
C GLY A 155 6.63 -23.35 3.64
N TYR A 156 7.64 -22.85 4.34
CA TYR A 156 7.52 -21.63 5.16
C TYR A 156 7.02 -20.42 4.36
N GLU A 157 7.61 -20.15 3.20
CA GLU A 157 7.25 -19.02 2.34
C GLU A 157 5.77 -19.03 1.96
N GLN A 158 5.26 -20.18 1.51
CA GLN A 158 3.86 -20.34 1.11
C GLN A 158 2.91 -20.26 2.31
N ALA A 159 3.32 -20.79 3.47
CA ALA A 159 2.54 -20.67 4.69
C ALA A 159 2.41 -19.21 5.16
N VAL A 160 3.48 -18.41 5.07
CA VAL A 160 3.47 -16.98 5.44
C VAL A 160 2.55 -16.17 4.52
N LYS A 161 2.52 -16.45 3.22
CA LYS A 161 1.59 -15.80 2.29
C LYS A 161 0.13 -16.06 2.66
N LEU A 162 -0.22 -17.31 2.94
CA LEU A 162 -1.56 -17.67 3.42
C LEU A 162 -1.89 -17.00 4.77
N LEU A 163 -0.92 -16.97 5.69
CA LEU A 163 -1.10 -16.32 6.99
C LEU A 163 -1.26 -14.80 6.86
N SER A 164 -0.60 -14.16 5.90
CA SER A 164 -0.76 -12.74 5.59
C SER A 164 -2.20 -12.45 5.15
N ILE A 165 -2.72 -13.25 4.21
CA ILE A 165 -4.12 -13.13 3.76
C ILE A 165 -5.09 -13.35 4.91
N TRP A 166 -4.92 -14.43 5.70
CA TRP A 166 -5.80 -14.71 6.83
C TRP A 166 -5.72 -13.63 7.92
N GLN A 167 -4.54 -13.05 8.17
CA GLN A 167 -4.39 -11.92 9.07
C GLN A 167 -5.20 -10.72 8.59
N GLU A 168 -5.10 -10.35 7.31
CA GLU A 168 -5.89 -9.23 6.78
C GLU A 168 -7.39 -9.50 6.81
N VAL A 169 -7.80 -10.75 6.58
CA VAL A 169 -9.21 -11.17 6.77
C VAL A 169 -9.65 -11.02 8.23
N GLN A 170 -8.80 -11.30 9.21
CA GLN A 170 -9.09 -11.05 10.63
C GLN A 170 -9.14 -9.55 10.94
N ASN A 171 -8.19 -8.76 10.42
CA ASN A 171 -8.17 -7.30 10.59
C ASN A 171 -9.46 -6.65 10.06
N MET A 172 -10.02 -7.20 8.98
CA MET A 172 -11.28 -6.76 8.37
C MET A 172 -12.54 -7.41 8.95
N MET A 173 -12.49 -8.09 10.10
CA MET A 173 -13.66 -8.82 10.65
C MET A 173 -14.92 -7.94 10.80
N TYR A 174 -14.78 -6.68 11.23
CA TYR A 174 -15.92 -5.75 11.37
C TYR A 174 -16.43 -5.18 10.04
N LYS A 175 -15.66 -5.36 8.96
CA LYS A 175 -15.98 -4.97 7.59
C LYS A 175 -15.89 -6.18 6.65
N SER A 176 -16.30 -7.36 7.12
CA SER A 176 -16.20 -8.63 6.38
C SER A 176 -16.93 -8.63 5.02
N TYR A 177 -17.85 -7.68 4.80
CA TYR A 177 -18.50 -7.40 3.52
C TYR A 177 -17.58 -6.73 2.48
N ILE A 178 -16.36 -6.33 2.87
CA ILE A 178 -15.33 -5.77 1.99
C ILE A 178 -14.31 -6.88 1.71
N PRO A 179 -14.05 -7.21 0.43
CA PRO A 179 -12.97 -8.12 0.06
C PRO A 179 -11.60 -7.59 0.50
N VAL A 180 -10.70 -8.50 0.83
CA VAL A 180 -9.31 -8.16 1.17
C VAL A 180 -8.46 -8.24 -0.10
N THR A 181 -7.76 -7.18 -0.47
CA THR A 181 -6.81 -7.24 -1.60
C THR A 181 -5.62 -8.13 -1.23
N ILE A 182 -5.39 -9.19 -2.01
CA ILE A 182 -4.33 -10.19 -1.79
C ILE A 182 -3.16 -10.07 -2.76
N ALA A 183 -3.35 -9.42 -3.92
CA ALA A 183 -2.29 -9.09 -4.86
C ALA A 183 -2.61 -7.78 -5.59
N TYR A 184 -1.57 -6.98 -5.84
CA TYR A 184 -1.69 -5.66 -6.48
C TYR A 184 -1.07 -5.69 -7.88
N ASN A 185 -1.68 -4.95 -8.81
CA ASN A 185 -1.16 -4.75 -10.16
C ASN A 185 -0.77 -6.06 -10.89
N VAL A 186 -1.70 -7.01 -10.94
CA VAL A 186 -1.53 -8.25 -11.70
C VAL A 186 -1.71 -8.01 -13.20
N ASP A 187 -1.05 -8.84 -14.01
CA ASP A 187 -1.16 -8.78 -15.46
C ASP A 187 -2.52 -9.30 -15.96
N PHE A 188 -2.82 -9.03 -17.23
CA PHE A 188 -4.11 -9.38 -17.82
C PHE A 188 -4.25 -10.91 -18.00
N GLU A 189 -3.14 -11.61 -18.16
CA GLU A 189 -3.05 -13.06 -18.24
C GLU A 189 -3.49 -13.70 -16.91
N THR A 190 -2.99 -13.22 -15.77
CA THR A 190 -3.44 -13.63 -14.42
C THR A 190 -4.93 -13.39 -14.25
N VAL A 191 -5.42 -12.21 -14.63
CA VAL A 191 -6.86 -11.87 -14.57
C VAL A 191 -7.69 -12.88 -15.36
N SER A 192 -7.28 -13.15 -16.60
CA SER A 192 -7.99 -14.06 -17.50
C SER A 192 -8.06 -15.49 -16.95
N GLU A 193 -6.97 -15.98 -16.36
CA GLU A 193 -6.95 -17.32 -15.76
C GLU A 193 -7.82 -17.40 -14.50
N LEU A 194 -7.72 -16.42 -13.60
CA LEU A 194 -8.52 -16.38 -12.39
C LEU A 194 -10.02 -16.29 -12.70
N GLU A 195 -10.42 -15.45 -13.66
CA GLU A 195 -11.81 -15.33 -14.09
C GLU A 195 -12.34 -16.62 -14.74
N THR A 196 -11.51 -17.31 -15.54
CA THR A 196 -11.88 -18.60 -16.15
C THR A 196 -12.16 -19.67 -15.08
N ARG A 197 -11.45 -19.59 -13.95
CA ARG A 197 -11.57 -20.51 -12.81
C ARG A 197 -12.46 -19.98 -11.68
N ALA A 198 -13.26 -18.93 -11.90
CA ALA A 198 -14.04 -18.27 -10.85
C ALA A 198 -14.99 -19.21 -10.06
N VAL A 199 -15.48 -20.30 -10.68
CA VAL A 199 -16.31 -21.31 -10.00
C VAL A 199 -15.48 -22.16 -9.02
N GLU A 200 -14.23 -22.46 -9.36
CA GLU A 200 -13.31 -23.21 -8.51
C GLU A 200 -12.72 -22.32 -7.41
N LEU A 201 -12.45 -21.06 -7.75
CA LEU A 201 -11.82 -20.05 -6.91
C LEU A 201 -12.87 -19.18 -6.20
N GLU A 202 -13.81 -19.83 -5.51
CA GLU A 202 -14.88 -19.14 -4.80
C GLU A 202 -14.32 -18.09 -3.82
N GLY A 203 -14.82 -16.86 -3.93
CA GLY A 203 -14.38 -15.72 -3.15
C GLY A 203 -13.23 -14.92 -3.76
N ILE A 204 -12.51 -15.45 -4.76
CA ILE A 204 -11.52 -14.65 -5.50
C ILE A 204 -12.24 -13.72 -6.48
N GLN A 205 -11.88 -12.45 -6.43
CA GLN A 205 -12.47 -11.38 -7.22
C GLN A 205 -11.37 -10.52 -7.86
N ILE A 206 -11.65 -9.99 -9.05
CA ILE A 206 -10.79 -9.02 -9.71
C ILE A 206 -11.35 -7.62 -9.46
N GLU A 207 -10.53 -6.74 -8.89
CA GLU A 207 -10.88 -5.35 -8.66
C GLU A 207 -10.08 -4.44 -9.59
N GLN A 208 -10.76 -3.54 -10.29
CA GLN A 208 -10.08 -2.51 -11.08
C GLN A 208 -9.46 -1.47 -10.13
N SER A 209 -8.20 -1.16 -10.38
CA SER A 209 -7.42 -0.21 -9.60
C SER A 209 -6.56 0.67 -10.51
N TYR A 210 -5.68 1.44 -9.90
CA TYR A 210 -4.75 2.31 -10.60
C TYR A 210 -3.37 2.20 -9.98
N THR A 211 -2.34 2.13 -10.81
CA THR A 211 -0.95 2.14 -10.39
C THR A 211 -0.29 3.43 -10.84
N ARG A 212 0.40 4.10 -9.90
CA ARG A 212 1.13 5.33 -10.16
C ARG A 212 2.38 5.03 -10.97
N VAL A 213 2.58 5.72 -12.08
CA VAL A 213 3.74 5.55 -12.98
C VAL A 213 4.54 6.84 -13.05
N TYR A 214 5.86 6.72 -12.84
CA TYR A 214 6.82 7.81 -12.96
C TYR A 214 7.71 7.58 -14.20
N PRO A 215 7.29 8.02 -15.40
CA PRO A 215 7.97 7.71 -16.67
C PRO A 215 9.42 8.23 -16.74
N LYS A 216 9.75 9.26 -15.94
CA LYS A 216 11.05 9.91 -15.92
C LYS A 216 11.97 9.40 -14.81
N LYS A 217 11.55 8.37 -14.06
CA LYS A 217 12.34 7.69 -13.04
C LYS A 217 12.89 8.64 -11.99
N SER A 218 14.15 9.06 -12.15
CA SER A 218 14.89 9.90 -11.23
C SER A 218 14.87 11.39 -11.56
N THR A 219 14.46 11.77 -12.77
CA THR A 219 14.40 13.17 -13.17
C THR A 219 13.28 13.89 -12.45
N ALA A 220 13.58 15.06 -11.90
CA ALA A 220 12.68 15.85 -11.07
C ALA A 220 12.13 15.11 -9.83
N ALA A 221 12.80 14.03 -9.38
CA ALA A 221 12.28 13.16 -8.32
C ALA A 221 11.89 13.92 -7.05
N HIS A 222 12.75 14.83 -6.58
CA HIS A 222 12.48 15.65 -5.39
C HIS A 222 11.38 16.71 -5.59
N ILE A 223 11.14 17.14 -6.83
CA ILE A 223 10.07 18.07 -7.15
C ILE A 223 8.75 17.30 -7.13
N ILE A 224 8.67 16.20 -7.86
CA ILE A 224 7.45 15.41 -8.00
C ILE A 224 7.08 14.78 -6.66
N GLY A 225 8.03 14.11 -6.00
CA GLY A 225 7.80 13.33 -4.81
C GLY A 225 7.08 12.01 -5.09
N TYR A 226 6.85 11.24 -4.03
CA TYR A 226 6.31 9.89 -4.11
C TYR A 226 5.10 9.71 -3.18
N LEU A 227 4.36 8.62 -3.41
CA LEU A 227 3.25 8.20 -2.56
C LEU A 227 3.72 7.19 -1.50
N GLY A 228 3.05 7.15 -0.36
CA GLY A 228 3.31 6.14 0.67
C GLY A 228 2.10 5.90 1.56
N ARG A 229 2.12 4.77 2.27
CA ARG A 229 1.07 4.41 3.24
C ARG A 229 1.00 5.42 4.39
N ILE A 230 -0.16 5.51 5.02
CA ILE A 230 -0.34 6.33 6.22
C ILE A 230 0.14 5.51 7.42
N THR A 231 1.33 5.83 7.93
CA THR A 231 1.98 5.09 9.03
C THR A 231 1.77 5.76 10.39
N ASP A 232 1.57 7.07 10.42
CA ASP A 232 1.37 7.84 11.63
C ASP A 232 -0.12 7.86 12.02
N LEU A 233 -0.42 7.62 13.31
CA LEU A 233 -1.80 7.50 13.79
C LEU A 233 -2.53 8.84 13.81
N ASP A 234 -1.82 9.94 14.07
CA ASP A 234 -2.42 11.27 14.06
C ASP A 234 -2.70 11.71 12.61
N GLU A 235 -1.75 11.46 11.68
CA GLU A 235 -1.97 11.63 10.23
C GLU A 235 -3.16 10.80 9.75
N LEU A 236 -3.29 9.55 10.22
CA LEU A 236 -4.41 8.69 9.86
C LEU A 236 -5.74 9.28 10.30
N ALA A 237 -5.85 9.74 11.54
CA ALA A 237 -7.09 10.35 12.04
C ALA A 237 -7.49 11.60 11.22
N GLU A 238 -6.51 12.44 10.85
CA GLU A 238 -6.75 13.61 9.99
C GLU A 238 -7.18 13.23 8.57
N LYS A 239 -6.57 12.19 8.00
CA LYS A 239 -6.86 11.69 6.64
C LYS A 239 -8.19 10.94 6.58
N GLU A 240 -8.55 10.18 7.61
CA GLU A 240 -9.86 9.54 7.72
C GLU A 240 -10.99 10.59 7.70
N ALA A 241 -10.79 11.73 8.37
CA ALA A 241 -11.74 12.85 8.31
C ALA A 241 -11.89 13.46 6.90
N GLN A 242 -10.90 13.27 6.02
CA GLN A 242 -10.92 13.71 4.61
C GLN A 242 -11.42 12.62 3.65
N GLY A 243 -11.81 11.45 4.18
CA GLY A 243 -12.35 10.31 3.43
C GLY A 243 -11.36 9.19 3.13
N TYR A 244 -10.08 9.33 3.49
CA TYR A 244 -9.08 8.30 3.24
C TYR A 244 -9.26 7.10 4.18
N SER A 245 -8.69 5.98 3.78
CA SER A 245 -8.54 4.76 4.57
C SER A 245 -7.06 4.47 4.84
N ALA A 246 -6.76 3.67 5.85
CA ALA A 246 -5.39 3.27 6.17
C ALA A 246 -4.65 2.58 5.00
N GLU A 247 -5.40 1.97 4.08
CA GLU A 247 -4.85 1.32 2.88
C GLU A 247 -4.54 2.30 1.74
N ASP A 248 -4.92 3.57 1.86
CA ASP A 248 -4.65 4.55 0.82
C ASP A 248 -3.19 5.00 0.78
N LEU A 249 -2.67 5.12 -0.44
CA LEU A 249 -1.41 5.79 -0.70
C LEU A 249 -1.64 7.29 -0.83
N VAL A 250 -0.96 8.06 0.01
CA VAL A 250 -1.00 9.53 0.03
C VAL A 250 0.34 10.10 -0.37
N GLY A 251 0.35 11.28 -0.99
CA GLY A 251 1.59 11.98 -1.29
C GLY A 251 2.38 12.31 -0.03
N LYS A 252 3.64 11.87 0.02
CA LYS A 252 4.52 12.08 1.18
C LYS A 252 5.49 13.25 1.01
N VAL A 253 5.90 13.52 -0.23
CA VAL A 253 6.87 14.58 -0.55
C VAL A 253 6.45 15.33 -1.81
N GLY A 254 7.00 16.52 -2.01
CA GLY A 254 6.95 17.23 -3.29
C GLY A 254 5.55 17.65 -3.72
N ILE A 255 5.32 17.66 -5.03
CA ILE A 255 4.03 17.96 -5.64
C ILE A 255 2.97 16.93 -5.25
N GLU A 256 3.34 15.65 -5.10
CA GLU A 256 2.41 14.63 -4.64
C GLU A 256 1.79 14.99 -3.29
N ALA A 257 2.58 15.44 -2.32
CA ALA A 257 2.07 15.85 -1.01
C ALA A 257 1.38 17.23 -1.03
N THR A 258 2.02 18.23 -1.64
CA THR A 258 1.54 19.61 -1.58
C THR A 258 0.27 19.84 -2.38
N MET A 259 0.01 19.02 -3.40
CA MET A 259 -1.20 19.07 -4.24
C MET A 259 -2.15 17.90 -3.99
N GLU A 260 -2.01 17.18 -2.86
CA GLU A 260 -2.80 16.00 -2.52
C GLU A 260 -4.32 16.23 -2.66
N GLN A 261 -4.82 17.37 -2.17
CA GLN A 261 -6.24 17.73 -2.25
C GLN A 261 -6.78 17.77 -3.68
N TYR A 262 -5.95 18.17 -4.64
CA TYR A 262 -6.32 18.27 -6.05
C TYR A 262 -6.07 16.94 -6.77
N LEU A 263 -4.87 16.37 -6.58
CA LEU A 263 -4.42 15.16 -7.26
C LEU A 263 -5.21 13.93 -6.84
N SER A 264 -5.57 13.79 -5.58
CA SER A 264 -6.14 12.54 -5.07
C SER A 264 -7.58 12.33 -5.54
N GLY A 265 -7.84 11.15 -6.10
CA GLY A 265 -9.20 10.65 -6.37
C GLY A 265 -9.88 10.05 -5.12
N ALA A 266 -9.18 10.03 -3.98
CA ALA A 266 -9.65 9.48 -2.72
C ALA A 266 -10.16 10.56 -1.75
N THR A 267 -10.28 11.83 -2.16
CA THR A 267 -10.93 12.85 -1.32
C THR A 267 -12.43 12.62 -1.25
N GLN A 268 -13.07 12.99 -0.14
CA GLN A 268 -14.51 12.85 0.06
C GLN A 268 -15.37 13.43 -1.09
N GLU A 269 -14.91 14.51 -1.74
CA GLU A 269 -15.63 15.15 -2.86
C GLU A 269 -15.53 14.39 -4.19
N LYS A 270 -14.54 13.51 -4.32
CA LYS A 270 -14.22 12.76 -5.55
C LYS A 270 -14.51 11.27 -5.42
N GLN A 271 -14.59 10.74 -4.22
CA GLN A 271 -14.97 9.35 -4.00
C GLN A 271 -16.39 9.06 -4.51
N GLY A 272 -16.51 7.96 -5.22
CA GLY A 272 -17.78 7.31 -5.50
C GLY A 272 -18.18 6.40 -4.34
N LYS A 273 -19.34 5.76 -4.46
CA LYS A 273 -19.81 4.79 -3.46
C LYS A 273 -20.55 3.64 -4.10
N ARG A 274 -20.33 2.41 -3.64
CA ARG A 274 -21.25 1.28 -3.83
C ARG A 274 -22.03 1.04 -2.56
N THR A 275 -23.34 0.87 -2.66
CA THR A 275 -24.20 0.47 -1.54
C THR A 275 -24.50 -1.01 -1.67
N LEU A 276 -24.08 -1.77 -0.67
CA LEU A 276 -24.24 -3.21 -0.57
C LEU A 276 -25.39 -3.53 0.40
N GLU A 277 -26.24 -4.46 0.00
CA GLU A 277 -27.27 -5.02 0.86
C GLU A 277 -26.72 -6.28 1.53
N LEU A 278 -26.77 -6.30 2.85
CA LEU A 278 -26.26 -7.39 3.67
C LEU A 278 -27.42 -8.16 4.32
N ASP A 279 -27.24 -9.47 4.46
CA ASP A 279 -28.13 -10.30 5.26
C ASP A 279 -27.83 -10.20 6.76
N SER A 280 -28.56 -10.97 7.57
CA SER A 280 -28.37 -11.01 9.04
C SER A 280 -27.01 -11.57 9.49
N SER A 281 -26.31 -12.33 8.64
CA SER A 281 -24.94 -12.83 8.87
C SER A 281 -23.86 -11.83 8.45
N GLY A 282 -24.23 -10.75 7.75
CA GLY A 282 -23.31 -9.78 7.18
C GLY A 282 -22.80 -10.17 5.79
N SER A 283 -23.36 -11.22 5.17
CA SER A 283 -23.01 -11.66 3.83
C SER A 283 -23.63 -10.73 2.79
N VAL A 284 -22.91 -10.48 1.69
CA VAL A 284 -23.37 -9.57 0.63
C VAL A 284 -24.42 -10.27 -0.22
N ILE A 285 -25.66 -9.76 -0.19
CA ILE A 285 -26.76 -10.26 -1.05
C ILE A 285 -26.67 -9.63 -2.44
N GLY A 286 -26.30 -8.36 -2.51
CA GLY A 286 -26.21 -7.62 -3.77
C GLY A 286 -25.84 -6.15 -3.60
N GLN A 287 -25.86 -5.42 -4.72
CA GLN A 287 -25.60 -3.99 -4.77
C GLN A 287 -26.89 -3.23 -5.07
N THR A 288 -27.30 -2.32 -4.18
CA THR A 288 -28.52 -1.51 -4.32
C THR A 288 -28.25 -0.10 -4.85
N GLY A 289 -27.01 0.37 -4.78
CA GLY A 289 -26.63 1.72 -5.21
C GLY A 289 -25.21 1.80 -5.76
N TYR A 290 -25.01 2.71 -6.70
CA TYR A 290 -23.69 3.02 -7.27
C TYR A 290 -23.60 4.51 -7.63
N GLU A 291 -22.54 5.15 -7.17
CA GLU A 291 -22.13 6.49 -7.54
C GLU A 291 -20.70 6.40 -8.07
N ALA A 292 -20.48 6.84 -9.31
CA ALA A 292 -19.18 6.77 -9.95
C ALA A 292 -18.19 7.74 -9.28
N PRO A 293 -16.93 7.31 -9.05
CA PRO A 293 -15.89 8.21 -8.58
C PRO A 293 -15.50 9.21 -9.64
N LYS A 294 -14.92 10.33 -9.20
CA LYS A 294 -14.28 11.33 -10.05
C LYS A 294 -12.76 11.16 -10.00
N GLN A 295 -12.13 11.44 -11.13
CA GLN A 295 -10.67 11.49 -11.22
C GLN A 295 -10.14 12.73 -10.48
N GLY A 296 -8.92 12.60 -9.94
CA GLY A 296 -8.10 13.72 -9.49
C GLY A 296 -7.83 14.76 -10.57
N ASP A 297 -7.61 16.01 -10.17
CA ASP A 297 -7.28 17.09 -11.09
C ASP A 297 -5.81 17.01 -11.48
N SER A 298 -5.49 17.42 -12.71
CA SER A 298 -4.11 17.44 -13.17
C SER A 298 -3.40 18.74 -12.81
N VAL A 299 -2.11 18.64 -12.51
CA VAL A 299 -1.23 19.76 -12.14
C VAL A 299 -0.23 20.00 -13.25
N VAL A 300 -0.17 21.23 -13.76
CA VAL A 300 0.84 21.67 -14.73
C VAL A 300 1.89 22.50 -14.00
N LEU A 301 3.15 22.05 -14.05
CA LEU A 301 4.27 22.73 -13.41
C LEU A 301 4.82 23.86 -14.28
N THR A 302 5.59 24.76 -13.65
CA THR A 302 6.37 25.78 -14.38
C THR A 302 7.69 25.26 -14.93
N ILE A 303 8.08 24.04 -14.52
CA ILE A 303 9.33 23.38 -14.91
C ILE A 303 9.34 23.06 -16.41
N ASP A 304 10.47 23.29 -17.06
CA ASP A 304 10.75 22.79 -18.39
C ASP A 304 11.56 21.50 -18.25
N LEU A 305 11.02 20.38 -18.75
CA LEU A 305 11.65 19.08 -18.55
C LEU A 305 13.05 19.01 -19.20
N LYS A 306 13.25 19.61 -20.38
CA LYS A 306 14.55 19.55 -21.07
C LYS A 306 15.59 20.35 -20.31
N LEU A 307 15.21 21.50 -19.77
CA LEU A 307 16.08 22.29 -18.91
C LEU A 307 16.38 21.57 -17.60
N GLN A 308 15.39 20.94 -16.98
CA GLN A 308 15.57 20.14 -15.77
C GLN A 308 16.59 19.01 -15.99
N GLU A 309 16.42 18.21 -17.05
CA GLU A 309 17.33 17.12 -17.41
C GLU A 309 18.76 17.62 -17.67
N LEU A 310 18.90 18.79 -18.33
CA LEU A 310 20.19 19.42 -18.55
C LEU A 310 20.85 19.82 -17.23
N VAL A 311 20.14 20.55 -16.36
CA VAL A 311 20.70 21.05 -15.10
C VAL A 311 21.08 19.89 -14.17
N GLU A 312 20.25 18.84 -14.06
CA GLU A 312 20.57 17.66 -13.27
C GLU A 312 21.85 16.96 -13.76
N ARG A 313 21.97 16.77 -15.08
CA ARG A 313 23.14 16.12 -15.68
C ARG A 313 24.43 16.91 -15.45
N GLU A 314 24.41 18.22 -15.68
CA GLU A 314 25.59 19.06 -15.49
C GLU A 314 25.95 19.18 -13.99
N LEU A 315 24.96 19.24 -13.10
CA LEU A 315 25.18 19.24 -11.66
C LEU A 315 25.84 17.93 -11.18
N GLU A 316 25.32 16.78 -11.63
CA GLU A 316 25.91 15.47 -11.32
C GLU A 316 27.35 15.37 -11.85
N ALA A 317 27.59 15.80 -13.09
CA ALA A 317 28.91 15.77 -13.71
C ALA A 317 29.91 16.62 -12.90
N ASN A 318 29.54 17.85 -12.54
CA ASN A 318 30.39 18.74 -11.75
C ASN A 318 30.69 18.16 -10.36
N ILE A 319 29.69 17.62 -9.65
CA ILE A 319 29.91 17.02 -8.32
C ILE A 319 30.84 15.81 -8.40
N LYS A 320 30.67 14.93 -9.40
CA LYS A 320 31.54 13.77 -9.59
C LYS A 320 32.97 14.18 -9.94
N GLN A 321 33.13 15.19 -10.79
CA GLN A 321 34.43 15.74 -11.13
C GLN A 321 35.11 16.34 -9.89
N ASP A 322 34.44 17.25 -9.18
CA ASP A 322 34.98 17.89 -7.98
C ASP A 322 35.33 16.85 -6.90
N TYR A 323 34.52 15.80 -6.75
CA TYR A 323 34.80 14.70 -5.84
C TYR A 323 36.09 13.96 -6.21
N GLN A 324 36.28 13.63 -7.49
CA GLN A 324 37.48 12.95 -7.99
C GLN A 324 38.73 13.83 -7.81
N GLU A 325 38.62 15.13 -8.11
CA GLU A 325 39.71 16.09 -7.92
C GLU A 325 40.09 16.21 -6.44
N GLN A 326 39.12 16.30 -5.54
CA GLN A 326 39.38 16.35 -4.10
C GLN A 326 40.03 15.06 -3.58
N LEU A 327 39.57 13.90 -4.07
CA LEU A 327 40.15 12.61 -3.71
C LEU A 327 41.60 12.49 -4.20
N GLN A 328 41.88 12.95 -5.42
CA GLN A 328 43.24 12.97 -5.97
C GLN A 328 44.14 13.92 -5.20
N MET A 329 43.70 15.15 -4.91
CA MET A 329 44.46 16.11 -4.11
C MET A 329 44.79 15.57 -2.70
N TYR A 330 43.86 14.81 -2.12
CA TYR A 330 44.08 14.12 -0.85
C TYR A 330 45.14 13.02 -0.96
N GLN A 331 45.02 12.14 -1.95
CA GLN A 331 45.98 11.05 -2.20
C GLN A 331 47.39 11.57 -2.53
N GLU A 332 47.49 12.67 -3.26
CA GLU A 332 48.76 13.32 -3.60
C GLU A 332 49.35 14.14 -2.44
N GLY A 333 48.63 14.32 -1.32
CA GLY A 333 49.07 15.14 -0.19
C GLY A 333 49.19 16.63 -0.52
N ARG A 334 48.46 17.12 -1.54
CA ARG A 334 48.53 18.49 -2.08
C ARG A 334 47.46 19.43 -1.55
N ALA A 335 46.61 18.97 -0.65
CA ALA A 335 45.66 19.81 0.02
C ALA A 335 46.38 20.79 0.98
N ASP A 336 46.45 22.06 0.59
CA ASP A 336 46.99 23.21 1.34
C ASP A 336 48.53 23.44 1.20
N VAL A 337 48.95 24.07 0.09
CA VAL A 337 50.34 24.50 -0.17
C VAL A 337 50.75 25.76 0.63
N GLY A 338 49.99 26.15 1.67
CA GLY A 338 50.25 27.35 2.48
C GLY A 338 50.75 27.10 3.91
N ASN A 339 50.40 25.98 4.54
CA ASN A 339 50.90 25.63 5.88
C ASN A 339 50.70 24.14 6.16
N LYS A 340 51.80 23.41 6.35
CA LYS A 340 51.84 22.01 6.80
C LYS A 340 51.36 21.88 8.26
N GLU A 341 50.07 22.04 8.50
CA GLU A 341 49.39 21.23 9.52
C GLU A 341 48.60 20.18 8.77
N GLY A 342 49.18 18.97 8.68
CA GLY A 342 48.64 17.84 7.93
C GLY A 342 47.20 17.52 8.31
N TYR A 343 46.44 17.05 7.33
CA TYR A 343 44.99 16.81 7.41
C TYR A 343 44.51 16.13 8.71
N ASP A 344 45.30 15.18 9.21
CA ASP A 344 45.06 14.44 10.44
C ASP A 344 44.98 15.33 11.69
N SER A 345 45.76 16.42 11.75
CA SER A 345 45.74 17.34 12.89
C SER A 345 44.49 18.24 12.88
N LYS A 346 43.98 18.61 11.70
CA LYS A 346 42.71 19.36 11.55
C LYS A 346 41.49 18.46 11.79
N LEU A 347 41.52 17.19 11.38
CA LEU A 347 40.49 16.19 11.66
C LEU A 347 40.41 15.87 13.16
N ALA A 348 41.56 15.66 13.82
CA ALA A 348 41.65 15.47 15.26
C ALA A 348 41.13 16.69 16.05
N LYS A 349 41.46 17.91 15.63
CA LYS A 349 40.93 19.16 16.24
C LYS A 349 39.41 19.31 16.08
N ARG A 350 38.80 18.71 15.04
CA ARG A 350 37.35 18.78 14.75
C ARG A 350 36.58 17.53 15.19
N SER A 351 37.24 16.55 15.83
CA SER A 351 36.64 15.25 16.19
C SER A 351 35.96 14.52 15.01
N LYS A 352 36.39 14.77 13.76
CA LYS A 352 35.88 14.06 12.57
C LYS A 352 36.84 12.92 12.21
N LYS A 353 36.30 11.73 11.94
CA LYS A 353 37.09 10.54 11.54
C LYS A 353 37.56 10.59 10.09
N GLU A 354 36.87 11.32 9.21
CA GLU A 354 37.13 11.35 7.77
C GLU A 354 36.91 12.74 7.15
N ILE A 355 37.46 12.91 5.95
CA ILE A 355 37.30 14.09 5.11
C ILE A 355 35.93 14.06 4.45
N ASP A 356 35.21 15.18 4.56
CA ASP A 356 33.95 15.37 3.87
C ASP A 356 34.22 15.92 2.47
N PHE A 357 34.40 15.03 1.50
CA PHE A 357 34.41 15.40 0.08
C PHE A 357 33.02 15.81 -0.38
N ILE A 358 32.94 16.58 -1.47
CA ILE A 358 31.66 16.97 -2.07
C ILE A 358 30.88 15.73 -2.53
N LYS A 359 29.67 15.55 -2.00
CA LYS A 359 28.81 14.40 -2.30
C LYS A 359 27.41 14.81 -2.76
N SER A 360 27.09 16.09 -2.64
CA SER A 360 25.77 16.63 -2.91
C SER A 360 25.85 18.07 -3.40
N GLY A 361 24.79 18.51 -4.05
CA GLY A 361 24.64 19.88 -4.51
C GLY A 361 23.21 20.16 -4.96
N ALA A 362 22.90 21.43 -5.17
CA ALA A 362 21.60 21.88 -5.64
C ALA A 362 21.77 23.06 -6.60
N ALA A 363 20.87 23.15 -7.58
CA ALA A 363 20.83 24.24 -8.56
C ALA A 363 19.38 24.64 -8.84
N ILE A 364 19.12 25.94 -8.91
CA ILE A 364 17.80 26.50 -9.21
C ILE A 364 17.92 27.43 -10.40
N VAL A 365 17.08 27.24 -11.40
CA VAL A 365 16.92 28.14 -12.54
C VAL A 365 15.53 28.75 -12.48
N MET A 366 15.47 30.08 -12.43
CA MET A 366 14.23 30.83 -12.23
C MET A 366 14.15 32.02 -13.19
N GLU A 367 12.95 32.27 -13.71
CA GLU A 367 12.66 33.50 -14.43
C GLU A 367 12.58 34.69 -13.46
N VAL A 368 13.53 35.62 -13.56
CA VAL A 368 13.70 36.73 -12.60
C VAL A 368 12.46 37.63 -12.49
N LYS A 369 11.73 37.84 -13.59
CA LYS A 369 10.61 38.79 -13.62
C LYS A 369 9.32 38.22 -13.02
N THR A 370 9.10 36.91 -13.14
CA THR A 370 7.83 36.26 -12.78
C THR A 370 7.97 35.39 -11.53
N GLY A 371 9.19 35.03 -11.15
CA GLY A 371 9.46 34.06 -10.08
C GLY A 371 9.19 32.62 -10.50
N ARG A 372 8.87 32.34 -11.77
CA ARG A 372 8.63 30.98 -12.26
C ARG A 372 9.91 30.17 -12.16
N VAL A 373 9.84 29.04 -11.45
CA VAL A 373 10.93 28.07 -11.40
C VAL A 373 10.89 27.25 -12.68
N LEU A 374 12.00 27.24 -13.42
CA LEU A 374 12.14 26.52 -14.69
C LEU A 374 12.88 25.19 -14.52
N ALA A 375 13.81 25.12 -13.56
CA ALA A 375 14.46 23.88 -13.14
C ALA A 375 14.88 23.97 -11.67
N LEU A 376 14.82 22.85 -10.95
CA LEU A 376 15.27 22.71 -9.57
C LEU A 376 15.92 21.33 -9.40
N ALA A 377 17.24 21.30 -9.50
CA ALA A 377 18.03 20.07 -9.46
C ALA A 377 18.68 19.88 -8.10
N SER A 378 18.78 18.63 -7.67
CA SER A 378 19.56 18.20 -6.51
C SER A 378 20.24 16.87 -6.81
N TYR A 379 21.41 16.67 -6.21
CA TYR A 379 22.14 15.41 -6.26
C TYR A 379 22.57 15.01 -4.84
N PRO A 380 22.49 13.72 -4.45
CA PRO A 380 22.03 12.58 -5.25
C PRO A 380 20.52 12.61 -5.52
N ASN A 381 20.07 11.88 -6.55
CA ASN A 381 18.65 11.64 -6.84
C ASN A 381 18.26 10.17 -6.55
N TYR A 382 16.98 9.85 -6.72
CA TYR A 382 16.43 8.52 -6.52
C TYR A 382 15.36 8.23 -7.57
N ASP A 383 15.15 6.95 -7.90
CA ASP A 383 14.08 6.54 -8.82
C ASP A 383 12.74 6.51 -8.06
N LEU A 384 11.77 7.30 -8.52
CA LEU A 384 10.44 7.36 -7.95
C LEU A 384 9.69 6.03 -8.03
N ASN A 385 10.01 5.18 -9.01
CA ASN A 385 9.33 3.89 -9.18
C ASN A 385 9.64 2.92 -8.03
N LEU A 386 10.69 3.17 -7.23
CA LEU A 386 10.98 2.40 -6.01
C LEU A 386 9.86 2.51 -4.95
N PHE A 387 8.98 3.51 -5.05
CA PHE A 387 7.90 3.77 -4.10
C PHE A 387 6.51 3.42 -4.65
N THR A 388 6.42 2.80 -5.83
CA THR A 388 5.13 2.50 -6.49
C THR A 388 4.45 1.21 -5.99
N GLY A 389 5.15 0.40 -5.19
CA GLY A 389 4.68 -0.87 -4.63
C GLY A 389 4.03 -0.80 -3.24
N GLY A 390 4.03 0.37 -2.61
CA GLY A 390 3.55 0.56 -1.24
C GLY A 390 4.64 0.47 -0.18
#